data_AF-A0A528X136-F1
#
_entry.id   AF-A0A528X136-F1
#
_cell.length_a   1.000
_cell.length_b   1.000
_cell.length_c   1.000
_cell.angle_alpha   90.00
_cell.angle_beta   90.00
_cell.angle_gamma   90.00
#
_symmetry.space_group_name_H-M   'P 1'
#
loop_
_entity.id
_entity.type
_entity.pdbx_description
1 polymer ?
#
loop_
_entity_poly.entity_id
_entity_poly.type
_entity_poly.pdbx_seq_one_letter_code
_entity_poly.pdbx_strand_id
1 'polypeptide(L)' 'MILCCGEALIDMLPRTTTEGEAAFAPYVGGAVFNTAIALGRLGAPAGFFSGLSSDLFGGQFREALGASKVSS' A
#
# COMPACT_ATOMS: atom_id res chain seq x y z
N MET A 1 -0.22 -9.95 -17.86
CA MET A 1 -0.02 -9.50 -16.48
C MET A 1 1.03 -8.39 -16.50
N ILE A 2 0.75 -7.25 -15.86
CA ILE A 2 1.69 -6.14 -15.68
C ILE A 2 2.33 -6.31 -14.29
N LEU A 3 3.62 -6.61 -14.25
CA LEU A 3 4.36 -6.77 -12.99
C LEU A 3 5.02 -5.45 -12.60
N CYS A 4 4.55 -4.87 -11.50
CA CYS A 4 5.09 -3.65 -10.91
C CYS A 4 6.21 -4.03 -9.92
N CYS A 5 7.45 -3.63 -10.21
CA CYS A 5 8.62 -3.91 -9.38
C CYS A 5 9.16 -2.61 -8.78
N GLY A 6 9.01 -2.41 -7.48
CA GLY A 6 9.43 -1.16 -6.85
C GLY A 6 9.09 -1.08 -5.37
N GLU A 7 9.09 0.14 -4.84
CA GLU A 7 8.94 0.40 -3.42
C GLU A 7 7.49 0.26 -2.91
N ALA A 8 7.39 -0.16 -1.65
CA ALA A 8 6.20 -0.08 -0.82
C ALA A 8 6.62 0.59 0.51
N LEU A 9 5.97 1.70 0.85
CA LEU A 9 6.35 2.53 2.01
C LEU A 9 5.11 3.02 2.77
N ILE A 10 5.26 3.29 4.06
CA ILE A 10 4.20 3.85 4.89
C ILE A 10 4.33 5.36 4.90
N ASP A 11 3.31 6.04 4.38
CA ASP A 11 3.16 7.48 4.49
C ASP A 11 2.57 7.81 5.87
N MET A 12 3.36 8.46 6.72
CA MET A 12 2.93 8.96 8.03
C MET A 12 2.33 10.34 7.85
N LEU A 13 1.01 10.41 7.66
CA LEU A 13 0.33 11.67 7.37
C LEU A 13 -0.11 12.37 8.66
N PRO A 14 0.10 13.70 8.81
CA PRO A 14 -0.26 14.42 10.01
C PRO A 14 -1.77 14.41 10.24
N ARG A 15 -2.18 14.18 11.49
CA ARG A 15 -3.56 14.18 11.99
C ARG A 15 -3.61 14.83 13.37
N THR A 16 -4.83 15.07 13.83
CA THR A 16 -5.11 15.54 15.19
C THR A 16 -5.95 14.48 15.89
N THR A 17 -5.58 14.09 17.11
CA THR A 17 -6.36 13.15 17.93
C THR A 17 -7.67 13.79 18.39
N THR A 18 -8.58 12.99 18.95
CA THR A 18 -9.83 13.50 19.54
C THR A 18 -9.60 14.41 20.75
N GLU A 19 -8.42 14.34 21.37
CA GLU A 19 -8.01 15.20 22.49
C GLU A 19 -7.21 16.44 22.04
N GLY A 20 -7.03 16.63 20.72
CA GLY A 20 -6.36 17.81 20.16
C GLY A 20 -4.85 17.68 19.99
N GLU A 21 -4.28 16.50 20.19
CA GLU A 21 -2.83 16.27 20.09
C GLU A 21 -2.38 16.01 18.64
N ALA A 22 -1.14 16.34 18.33
CA ALA A 22 -0.54 16.01 17.04
C ALA A 22 -0.27 14.49 16.94
N ALA A 23 -0.73 13.88 15.87
CA ALA A 23 -0.52 12.46 15.59
C ALA A 23 -0.18 12.23 14.12
N PHE A 24 0.26 11.01 13.79
CA PHE A 24 0.50 10.58 12.43
C PHE A 24 -0.29 9.31 12.15
N ALA A 25 -1.12 9.35 11.11
CA ALA A 25 -1.84 8.19 10.64
C ALA A 25 -1.04 7.48 9.53
N PRO A 26 -0.81 6.16 9.64
CA PRO A 26 -0.10 5.40 8.63
C PRO A 26 -1.02 5.10 7.44
N TYR A 27 -0.50 5.30 6.23
CA TYR A 27 -1.14 4.89 4.98
C TYR A 27 -0.16 4.09 4.12
N VAL A 28 -0.64 3.01 3.51
CA VAL A 28 0.15 2.29 2.50
C VAL A 28 0.36 3.17 1.27
N GLY A 29 1.61 3.26 0.82
CA GLY A 29 2.02 4.12 -0.28
C GLY A 29 3.25 3.60 -1.02
N GLY A 30 3.87 4.47 -1.83
CA GLY A 30 4.90 4.14 -2.82
C GLY A 30 4.36 4.32 -4.24
N ALA A 31 5.16 4.91 -5.13
CA ALA A 31 4.72 5.22 -6.49
C ALA A 31 4.42 3.93 -7.27
N VAL A 32 5.30 2.93 -7.18
CA VAL A 32 5.12 1.66 -7.87
C VAL A 32 4.01 0.82 -7.21
N PHE A 33 3.93 0.83 -5.88
CA PHE A 33 2.81 0.23 -5.14
C PHE A 33 1.45 0.81 -5.58
N ASN A 34 1.33 2.14 -5.60
CA ASN A 34 0.11 2.83 -6.02
C ASN A 34 -0.25 2.56 -7.47
N THR A 35 0.76 2.40 -8.35
CA THR A 35 0.55 1.99 -9.75
C THR A 35 -0.08 0.60 -9.81
N ALA A 36 0.43 -0.37 -9.05
CA ALA A 36 -0.14 -1.72 -8.99
C ALA A 36 -1.59 -1.72 -8.50
N ILE A 37 -1.87 -0.96 -7.42
CA ILE A 37 -3.22 -0.78 -6.88
C ILE A 37 -4.17 -0.19 -7.93
N ALA A 38 -3.74 0.86 -8.64
CA ALA A 38 -4.55 1.49 -9.68
C ALA A 38 -4.86 0.52 -10.83
N LEU A 39 -3.86 -0.24 -11.29
CA LEU A 39 -4.03 -1.25 -12.34
C LEU A 39 -5.05 -2.33 -11.93
N GLY A 40 -4.92 -2.87 -10.72
CA GLY A 40 -5.84 -3.89 -10.22
C GLY A 40 -7.28 -3.39 -10.08
N ARG A 41 -7.47 -2.15 -9.61
CA ARG A 41 -8.79 -1.50 -9.53
C ARG A 41 -9.42 -1.22 -10.89
N LEU A 42 -8.62 -0.93 -11.91
CA LEU A 42 -9.07 -0.77 -13.30
C LEU A 42 -9.34 -2.11 -14.01
N GLY A 43 -9.11 -3.25 -13.33
CA GLY A 43 -9.35 -4.59 -13.87
C GLY A 43 -8.24 -5.13 -14.77
N ALA A 44 -7.09 -4.44 -14.85
CA ALA A 44 -5.93 -4.97 -15.55
C ALA A 44 -5.32 -6.13 -14.75
N PRO A 45 -4.84 -7.21 -15.40
CA PRO A 45 -4.10 -8.27 -14.69
C PRO A 45 -2.79 -7.71 -14.14
N ALA A 46 -2.70 -7.46 -12.84
CA ALA A 46 -1.56 -6.80 -12.19
C ALA A 46 -0.91 -7.70 -11.13
N GLY A 47 0.42 -7.63 -11.06
CA GLY A 47 1.22 -8.21 -9.99
C GLY A 47 2.16 -7.18 -9.38
N PHE A 48 2.58 -7.41 -8.14
CA PHE A 48 3.51 -6.55 -7.42
C PHE A 48 4.67 -7.36 -6.83
N PHE A 49 5.90 -6.91 -7.06
CA PHE A 49 7.11 -7.53 -6.52
C PHE A 49 7.92 -6.49 -5.75
N SER A 50 8.08 -6.72 -4.45
CA SER A 50 8.83 -5.84 -3.54
C SER A 50 9.23 -6.60 -2.26
N GLY A 51 10.13 -6.01 -1.49
CA GLY A 51 10.41 -6.46 -0.12
C GLY A 51 9.30 -5.98 0.83
N LEU A 52 8.38 -6.88 1.20
CA LEU A 52 7.35 -6.59 2.20
C LEU A 52 7.72 -7.21 3.54
N SER A 53 7.72 -6.39 4.60
CA SER A 53 7.93 -6.83 5.98
C SER A 53 6.92 -7.91 6.39
N SER A 54 7.24 -8.65 7.45
CA SER A 54 6.35 -9.58 8.14
C SER A 54 5.66 -8.97 9.37
N ASP A 55 5.85 -7.67 9.62
CA ASP A 55 5.23 -6.95 10.72
C ASP A 55 3.79 -6.48 10.41
N LEU A 56 3.26 -5.65 11.32
CA LEU A 56 1.94 -5.01 11.21
C LEU A 56 1.75 -4.27 9.88
N PHE A 57 2.72 -3.45 9.45
CA PHE A 57 2.61 -2.67 8.23
C PHE A 57 2.74 -3.55 6.99
N GLY A 58 3.59 -4.57 7.04
CA GLY A 58 3.64 -5.61 6.02
C GLY A 58 2.29 -6.29 5.79
N GLY A 59 1.52 -6.52 6.85
CA GLY A 59 0.14 -7.01 6.77
C GLY A 59 -0.79 -6.07 5.99
N GLN A 60 -0.73 -4.77 6.28
CA GLN A 60 -1.55 -3.75 5.62
C GLN A 60 -1.32 -3.69 4.11
N PHE A 61 -0.06 -3.83 3.65
CA PHE A 61 0.23 -3.89 2.22
C PHE A 61 -0.44 -5.09 1.54
N ARG A 62 -0.34 -6.29 2.14
CA ARG A 62 -0.93 -7.50 1.60
C ARG A 62 -2.46 -7.41 1.53
N GLU A 63 -3.08 -6.83 2.56
CA GLU A 63 -4.52 -6.56 2.58
C GLU A 63 -4.92 -5.61 1.44
N ALA A 64 -4.21 -4.50 1.27
CA ALA A 64 -4.51 -3.51 0.22
C ALA A 64 -4.32 -4.08 -1.20
N LEU A 65 -3.29 -4.91 -1.41
CA LEU A 65 -3.05 -5.61 -2.67
C LEU A 65 -4.19 -6.60 -2.98
N GLY A 66 -4.56 -7.42 -2.00
CA GLY A 66 -5.66 -8.39 -2.12
C GLY A 66 -7.00 -7.71 -2.40
N ALA A 67 -7.34 -6.65 -1.66
CA ALA A 67 -8.55 -5.86 -1.87
C ALA A 67 -8.59 -5.20 -3.27
N SER A 68 -7.42 -4.94 -3.86
CA SER A 68 -7.30 -4.34 -5.19
C SER A 68 -7.05 -5.37 -6.31
N LYS A 69 -7.18 -6.68 -6.02
CA LYS A 69 -7.01 -7.78 -6.99
C LYS A 69 -5.61 -7.83 -7.64
N VAL A 70 -4.58 -7.44 -6.89
CA VAL A 70 -3.18 -7.51 -7.31
C VAL A 70 -2.55 -8.78 -6.75
N SER A 71 -1.86 -9.56 -7.57
CA SER A 71 -1.09 -10.73 -7.09
C SER A 71 0.24 -10.28 -6.46
N SER A 72 0.55 -10.77 -5.27
CA SER A 72 1.77 -10.43 -4.51
C SER A 72 2.42 -11.65 -3.91
#